data_AF-A0A397FI17-F1
#
_entry.id   AF-A0A397FI17-F1
#
_cell.length_a   1.000
_cell.length_b   1.000
_cell.length_c   1.000
_cell.angle_alpha   90.00
_cell.angle_beta   90.00
_cell.angle_gamma   90.00
#
_symmetry.space_group_name_H-M   'P 1'
#
loop_
_entity.id
_entity.type
_entity.pdbx_description
1 polymer ?
#
loop_
_entity_poly.entity_id
_entity_poly.type
_entity_poly.pdbx_seq_one_letter_code
_entity_poly.pdbx_strand_id
1 'polypeptide(L)'
;MWELWFHGDLSSQLCPFRHLLGADLTDPNSKRSMYVARRVIKVLIDLAISKGVAANEDALADHSDLRSVYHQCFETMSQHPTLLSKPLDVDKWSTCSYMTVYDALQKGRRTNLHELTFTWADGTLHLTPEGYRLPATNCSAMWQMWFRGDAAAGIGPFRYLKESDVDNRQDLYRARKAMNMLVEVAIEQGVVTSQDDLMALSDEELETAFELAFDDYTLQTHGDDKGPTPQDMSVRRLYESLQKRKRLVDDGGGSSVFL
;
A
#
# COMPACT_ATOMS: atom_id res chain seq x y z
N MET A 1 -19.08 -9.57 3.05
CA MET A 1 -17.86 -8.75 2.88
C MET A 1 -17.62 -8.40 1.42
N TRP A 2 -17.52 -9.39 0.52
CA TRP A 2 -17.34 -9.14 -0.93
C TRP A 2 -18.42 -8.23 -1.54
N GLU A 3 -19.72 -8.51 -1.31
CA GLU A 3 -20.80 -7.65 -1.83
C GLU A 3 -20.79 -6.25 -1.18
N LEU A 4 -20.59 -6.18 0.14
CA LEU A 4 -20.46 -4.92 0.89
C LEU A 4 -19.29 -4.05 0.39
N TRP A 5 -18.25 -4.67 -0.18
CA TRP A 5 -17.11 -3.97 -0.77
C TRP A 5 -17.53 -3.05 -1.90
N PHE A 6 -18.39 -3.54 -2.79
CA PHE A 6 -18.79 -2.84 -4.01
C PHE A 6 -20.08 -2.03 -3.82
N HIS A 7 -21.03 -2.51 -3.01
CA HIS A 7 -22.35 -1.89 -2.89
C HIS A 7 -22.60 -1.22 -1.54
N GLY A 8 -21.71 -1.44 -0.56
CA GLY A 8 -21.89 -0.93 0.79
C GLY A 8 -23.00 -1.65 1.53
N ASP A 9 -23.45 -1.05 2.63
CA ASP A 9 -24.61 -1.54 3.36
C ASP A 9 -25.76 -0.55 3.21
N LEU A 10 -26.68 -0.87 2.31
CA LEU A 10 -27.88 -0.06 2.04
C LEU A 10 -28.76 0.08 3.30
N SER A 11 -28.74 -0.89 4.21
CA SER A 11 -29.56 -0.85 5.43
C SER A 11 -29.01 0.13 6.45
N SER A 12 -27.68 0.23 6.54
CA SER A 12 -26.97 1.17 7.42
C SER A 12 -26.58 2.47 6.70
N GLN A 13 -26.99 2.66 5.44
CA GLN A 13 -26.60 3.78 4.57
C GLN A 13 -25.08 3.97 4.46
N LEU A 14 -24.32 2.89 4.56
CA LEU A 14 -22.87 2.93 4.41
C LEU A 14 -22.50 2.86 2.93
N CYS A 15 -21.55 3.70 2.55
CA CYS A 15 -20.98 3.66 1.21
C CYS A 15 -20.28 2.31 0.95
N PRO A 16 -19.97 1.99 -0.32
CA PRO A 16 -19.12 0.85 -0.66
C PRO A 16 -17.87 0.79 0.21
N PHE A 17 -17.61 -0.36 0.84
CA PHE A 17 -16.50 -0.45 1.80
C PHE A 17 -15.14 -0.19 1.16
N ARG A 18 -15.02 -0.35 -0.17
CA ARG A 18 -13.83 0.08 -0.90
C ARG A 18 -13.51 1.56 -0.69
N HIS A 19 -14.49 2.42 -0.50
CA HIS A 19 -14.23 3.86 -0.25
C HIS A 19 -13.94 4.19 1.22
N LEU A 20 -14.04 3.24 2.17
CA LEU A 20 -13.84 3.51 3.60
C LEU A 20 -12.35 3.55 3.97
N LEU A 21 -11.84 4.71 4.35
CA LEU A 21 -10.48 4.87 4.86
C LEU A 21 -10.41 4.50 6.36
N GLY A 22 -9.19 4.38 6.88
CA GLY A 22 -8.99 4.17 8.31
C GLY A 22 -9.53 5.31 9.18
N ALA A 23 -9.68 6.51 8.59
CA ALA A 23 -10.19 7.70 9.25
C ALA A 23 -11.70 7.64 9.46
N ASP A 24 -12.42 6.93 8.57
CA ASP A 24 -13.87 6.73 8.64
C ASP A 24 -14.27 5.72 9.72
N LEU A 25 -13.29 5.00 10.27
CA LEU A 25 -13.48 3.97 11.28
C LEU A 25 -13.05 4.52 12.65
N THR A 26 -13.89 4.36 13.66
CA THR A 26 -13.60 4.90 15.00
C THR A 26 -12.92 3.87 15.89
N ASP A 27 -13.26 2.58 15.75
CA ASP A 27 -12.73 1.53 16.61
C ASP A 27 -11.51 0.80 16.00
N PRO A 28 -10.47 0.50 16.80
CA PRO A 28 -9.27 -0.16 16.31
C PRO A 28 -9.51 -1.56 15.70
N ASN A 29 -10.54 -2.27 16.15
CA ASN A 29 -10.83 -3.62 15.66
C ASN A 29 -11.44 -3.60 14.26
N SER A 30 -12.31 -2.65 13.97
CA SER A 30 -12.86 -2.42 12.63
C SER A 30 -11.79 -1.92 11.68
N LYS A 31 -10.87 -1.04 12.12
CA LYS A 31 -9.73 -0.66 11.30
C LYS A 31 -8.89 -1.86 10.88
N ARG A 32 -8.54 -2.72 11.84
CA ARG A 32 -7.83 -3.97 11.58
C ARG A 32 -8.62 -4.91 10.66
N SER A 33 -9.93 -5.03 10.89
CA SER A 33 -10.82 -5.87 10.08
C SER A 33 -10.90 -5.37 8.64
N MET A 34 -10.99 -4.05 8.46
CA MET A 34 -10.97 -3.40 7.15
C MET A 34 -9.66 -3.69 6.43
N TYR A 35 -8.52 -3.46 7.09
CA TYR A 35 -7.20 -3.81 6.55
C TYR A 35 -7.13 -5.27 6.05
N VAL A 36 -7.56 -6.21 6.89
CA VAL A 36 -7.54 -7.63 6.55
C VAL A 36 -8.45 -7.93 5.35
N ALA A 37 -9.64 -7.34 5.33
CA ALA A 37 -10.57 -7.48 4.23
C ALA A 37 -10.03 -6.88 2.93
N ARG A 38 -9.41 -5.68 2.96
CA ARG A 38 -8.77 -5.04 1.79
C ARG A 38 -7.79 -6.02 1.14
N ARG A 39 -6.92 -6.64 1.95
CA ARG A 39 -5.90 -7.57 1.45
C ARG A 39 -6.48 -8.81 0.77
N VAL A 40 -7.53 -9.39 1.36
CA VAL A 40 -8.20 -10.55 0.79
C VAL A 40 -8.91 -10.16 -0.51
N ILE A 41 -9.65 -9.05 -0.48
CA ILE A 41 -10.45 -8.59 -1.60
C ILE A 41 -9.58 -8.17 -2.78
N LYS A 42 -8.46 -7.48 -2.54
CA LYS A 42 -7.50 -7.12 -3.60
C LYS A 42 -6.99 -8.34 -4.35
N VAL A 43 -6.66 -9.42 -3.65
CA VAL A 43 -6.22 -10.68 -4.30
C VAL A 43 -7.34 -11.27 -5.16
N LEU A 44 -8.58 -11.26 -4.67
CA LEU A 44 -9.73 -11.76 -5.41
C LEU A 44 -10.03 -10.90 -6.65
N ILE A 45 -9.92 -9.57 -6.55
CA ILE A 45 -10.05 -8.63 -7.67
C ILE A 45 -8.97 -8.89 -8.71
N ASP A 46 -7.71 -9.01 -8.28
CA ASP A 46 -6.58 -9.28 -9.19
C ASP A 46 -6.77 -10.60 -9.93
N LEU A 47 -7.31 -11.62 -9.26
CA LEU A 47 -7.68 -12.89 -9.89
C LEU A 47 -8.85 -12.74 -10.87
N ALA A 48 -9.89 -11.98 -10.52
CA ALA A 48 -11.02 -11.71 -11.40
C ALA A 48 -10.57 -11.02 -12.71
N ILE A 49 -9.73 -10.00 -12.59
CA ILE A 49 -9.15 -9.27 -13.72
C ILE A 49 -8.24 -10.19 -14.54
N SER A 50 -7.36 -10.95 -13.88
CA SER A 50 -6.45 -11.90 -14.54
C SER A 50 -7.19 -12.98 -15.34
N LYS A 51 -8.37 -13.40 -14.88
CA LYS A 51 -9.24 -14.37 -15.56
C LYS A 51 -10.14 -13.76 -16.62
N GLY A 52 -10.11 -12.43 -16.80
CA GLY A 52 -10.95 -11.73 -17.76
C GLY A 52 -12.42 -11.63 -17.35
N VAL A 53 -12.73 -11.81 -16.06
CA VAL A 53 -14.10 -11.65 -15.53
C VAL A 53 -14.51 -10.17 -15.55
N ALA A 54 -13.55 -9.27 -15.33
CA ALA A 54 -13.75 -7.83 -15.41
C ALA A 54 -12.49 -7.16 -15.96
N ALA A 55 -12.65 -6.00 -16.62
CA ALA A 55 -11.52 -5.23 -17.14
C ALA A 55 -10.73 -4.52 -16.03
N ASN A 56 -11.42 -4.11 -14.97
CA ASN A 56 -10.87 -3.40 -13.82
C ASN A 56 -11.79 -3.60 -12.59
N GLU A 57 -11.42 -3.01 -11.45
CA GLU A 57 -12.20 -3.10 -10.22
C GLU A 57 -13.60 -2.46 -10.35
N ASP A 58 -13.75 -1.37 -11.10
CA ASP A 58 -15.05 -0.72 -11.27
C ASP A 58 -16.04 -1.55 -12.07
N ALA A 59 -15.57 -2.25 -13.11
CA ALA A 59 -16.39 -3.17 -13.87
C ALA A 59 -16.94 -4.33 -13.02
N LEU A 60 -16.30 -4.65 -11.87
CA LEU A 60 -16.86 -5.61 -10.92
C LEU A 60 -18.05 -5.05 -10.15
N ALA A 61 -18.08 -3.76 -9.84
CA ALA A 61 -19.19 -3.15 -9.10
C ALA A 61 -20.52 -3.26 -9.86
N ASP A 62 -20.46 -3.21 -11.19
CA ASP A 62 -21.63 -3.33 -12.08
C ASP A 62 -21.94 -4.78 -12.49
N HIS A 63 -21.20 -5.76 -11.97
CA HIS A 63 -21.35 -7.16 -12.37
C HIS A 63 -22.66 -7.75 -11.82
N SER A 64 -23.45 -8.38 -12.70
CA SER A 64 -24.81 -8.85 -12.37
C SER A 64 -24.85 -9.95 -11.30
N ASP A 65 -23.77 -10.73 -11.17
CA ASP A 65 -23.66 -11.79 -10.17
C ASP A 65 -22.29 -11.77 -9.47
N LEU A 66 -22.13 -10.84 -8.54
CA LEU A 66 -20.92 -10.73 -7.70
C LEU A 66 -20.63 -12.00 -6.90
N ARG A 67 -21.66 -12.77 -6.53
CA ARG A 67 -21.52 -13.98 -5.74
C ARG A 67 -20.86 -15.10 -6.55
N SER A 68 -21.25 -15.25 -7.82
CA SER A 68 -20.60 -16.17 -8.75
C SER A 68 -19.15 -15.77 -9.02
N VAL A 69 -18.86 -14.47 -9.18
CA VAL A 69 -17.48 -13.98 -9.33
C VAL A 69 -16.63 -14.34 -8.13
N TYR A 70 -17.14 -14.10 -6.92
CA TYR A 70 -16.45 -14.47 -5.69
C TYR A 70 -16.15 -15.96 -5.61
N HIS A 71 -17.14 -16.82 -5.93
CA HIS A 71 -16.95 -18.27 -5.94
C HIS A 71 -15.83 -18.70 -6.91
N GLN A 72 -15.85 -18.18 -8.14
CA GLN A 72 -14.82 -18.48 -9.15
C GLN A 72 -13.42 -18.02 -8.72
N CYS A 73 -13.32 -16.83 -8.13
CA CYS A 73 -12.04 -16.31 -7.64
C CYS A 73 -11.53 -17.10 -6.43
N PHE A 74 -12.44 -17.51 -5.54
CA PHE A 74 -12.10 -18.35 -4.38
C PHE A 74 -11.58 -19.73 -4.81
N GLU A 75 -12.26 -20.37 -5.76
CA GLU A 75 -11.83 -21.64 -6.35
C GLU A 75 -10.46 -21.50 -7.02
N THR A 76 -10.27 -20.47 -7.85
CA THR A 76 -8.98 -20.18 -8.49
C THR A 76 -7.86 -19.98 -7.46
N MET A 77 -8.12 -19.19 -6.42
CA MET A 77 -7.18 -18.93 -5.33
C MET A 77 -6.80 -20.22 -4.59
N SER A 78 -7.78 -21.08 -4.29
CA SER A 78 -7.57 -22.35 -3.58
C SER A 78 -6.69 -23.34 -4.33
N GLN A 79 -6.72 -23.29 -5.66
CA GLN A 79 -5.94 -24.13 -6.56
C GLN A 79 -4.58 -23.51 -6.91
N HIS A 80 -4.31 -22.26 -6.52
CA HIS A 80 -3.08 -21.56 -6.89
C HIS A 80 -1.88 -22.11 -6.09
N PRO A 81 -0.81 -22.59 -6.76
CA PRO A 81 0.25 -23.39 -6.12
C PRO A 81 1.08 -22.63 -5.07
N THR A 82 1.29 -21.33 -5.26
CA THR A 82 2.18 -20.51 -4.41
C THR A 82 1.46 -19.39 -3.63
N LEU A 83 0.17 -19.18 -3.88
CA LEU A 83 -0.54 -18.02 -3.32
C LEU A 83 -0.91 -18.24 -1.85
N LEU A 84 -1.21 -19.48 -1.50
CA LEU A 84 -1.65 -19.88 -0.17
C LEU A 84 -0.56 -20.68 0.53
N SER A 85 -0.33 -20.33 1.79
CA SER A 85 0.54 -21.11 2.68
C SER A 85 -0.10 -22.38 3.25
N LYS A 86 -1.42 -22.43 3.21
CA LYS A 86 -2.25 -23.50 3.72
C LYS A 86 -3.42 -23.69 2.76
N PRO A 87 -3.80 -24.94 2.44
CA PRO A 87 -4.92 -25.18 1.55
C PRO A 87 -6.21 -24.63 2.16
N LEU A 88 -7.03 -24.03 1.30
CA LEU A 88 -8.40 -23.63 1.63
C LEU A 88 -9.38 -24.70 1.16
N ASP A 89 -10.44 -24.91 1.93
CA ASP A 89 -11.53 -25.82 1.59
C ASP A 89 -12.50 -25.11 0.62
N VAL A 90 -12.53 -25.56 -0.63
CA VAL A 90 -13.30 -24.93 -1.71
C VAL A 90 -14.80 -24.96 -1.42
N ASP A 91 -15.29 -26.05 -0.84
CA ASP A 91 -16.72 -26.25 -0.56
C ASP A 91 -17.23 -25.27 0.51
N LYS A 92 -16.32 -24.71 1.32
CA LYS A 92 -16.64 -23.73 2.36
C LYS A 92 -16.59 -22.29 1.89
N TRP A 93 -16.44 -22.00 0.60
CA TRP A 93 -16.30 -20.63 0.07
C TRP A 93 -17.33 -19.63 0.63
N SER A 94 -18.59 -20.06 0.81
CA SER A 94 -19.69 -19.21 1.28
C SER A 94 -19.76 -19.02 2.81
N THR A 95 -19.10 -19.88 3.58
CA THR A 95 -19.08 -19.84 5.06
C THR A 95 -17.69 -19.52 5.62
N CYS A 96 -16.67 -19.54 4.77
CA CYS A 96 -15.29 -19.21 5.11
C CYS A 96 -15.19 -17.72 5.48
N SER A 97 -14.66 -17.44 6.67
CA SER A 97 -14.40 -16.08 7.08
C SER A 97 -13.24 -15.50 6.26
N TYR A 98 -13.33 -14.22 5.90
CA TYR A 98 -12.24 -13.51 5.25
C TYR A 98 -10.95 -13.53 6.10
N MET A 99 -11.06 -13.64 7.43
CA MET A 99 -9.91 -13.83 8.32
C MET A 99 -9.18 -15.17 8.06
N THR A 100 -9.93 -16.25 7.80
CA THR A 100 -9.33 -17.56 7.46
C THR A 100 -8.58 -17.51 6.14
N VAL A 101 -9.16 -16.82 5.15
CA VAL A 101 -8.50 -16.58 3.87
C VAL A 101 -7.23 -15.75 4.06
N TYR A 102 -7.30 -14.71 4.89
CA TYR A 102 -6.15 -13.86 5.20
C TYR A 102 -5.00 -14.61 5.85
N ASP A 103 -5.29 -15.47 6.83
CA ASP A 103 -4.27 -16.30 7.49
C ASP A 103 -3.59 -17.26 6.51
N ALA A 104 -4.34 -17.79 5.53
CA ALA A 104 -3.79 -18.62 4.46
C ALA A 104 -2.89 -17.81 3.50
N LEU A 105 -3.22 -16.54 3.22
CA LEU A 105 -2.43 -15.63 2.40
C LEU A 105 -1.14 -15.13 3.09
N GLN A 106 -1.20 -14.79 4.40
CA GLN A 106 -0.10 -14.14 5.13
C GLN A 106 1.23 -14.90 5.10
N LYS A 107 1.20 -16.23 5.17
CA LYS A 107 2.44 -17.03 5.17
C LYS A 107 2.94 -17.35 3.75
N GLY A 108 2.12 -17.16 2.71
CA GLY A 108 2.49 -17.42 1.31
C GLY A 108 3.28 -16.26 0.68
N ARG A 109 3.09 -15.02 1.18
CA ARG A 109 3.82 -13.84 0.66
C ARG A 109 5.14 -13.52 1.38
N ARG A 110 5.40 -14.07 2.57
CA ARG A 110 6.77 -14.04 3.13
C ARG A 110 7.76 -14.80 2.24
N THR A 111 7.27 -15.75 1.44
CA THR A 111 8.05 -16.58 0.52
C THR A 111 8.21 -16.00 -0.90
N ASN A 112 7.41 -15.01 -1.31
CA ASN A 112 7.49 -14.42 -2.67
C ASN A 112 8.58 -13.35 -2.84
N LEU A 113 9.36 -13.04 -1.80
CA LEU A 113 10.57 -12.23 -1.99
C LEU A 113 11.61 -12.97 -2.85
N HIS A 114 11.62 -14.31 -2.83
CA HIS A 114 12.54 -15.14 -3.61
C HIS A 114 12.20 -15.22 -5.10
N GLU A 115 10.97 -14.87 -5.52
CA GLU A 115 10.59 -14.82 -6.95
C GLU A 115 10.96 -13.48 -7.60
N LEU A 116 11.37 -12.47 -6.81
CA LEU A 116 11.76 -11.13 -7.28
C LEU A 116 13.26 -10.85 -7.08
N THR A 117 14.08 -11.91 -7.00
CA THR A 117 15.54 -11.77 -6.87
C THR A 117 16.25 -11.94 -8.21
N PHE A 118 17.25 -11.10 -8.45
CA PHE A 118 18.20 -11.14 -9.54
C PHE A 118 19.52 -11.73 -9.05
N THR A 119 20.13 -12.57 -9.87
CA THR A 119 21.49 -13.08 -9.63
C THR A 119 22.49 -12.17 -10.32
N TRP A 120 23.38 -11.54 -9.54
CA TRP A 120 24.45 -10.68 -10.08
C TRP A 120 25.64 -11.50 -10.59
N ALA A 121 26.58 -10.86 -11.29
CA ALA A 121 27.75 -11.52 -11.88
C ALA A 121 28.63 -12.25 -10.86
N ASP A 122 28.63 -11.82 -9.59
CA ASP A 122 29.35 -12.45 -8.48
C ASP A 122 28.60 -13.64 -7.85
N GLY A 123 27.42 -13.97 -8.37
CA GLY A 123 26.55 -15.06 -7.89
C GLY A 123 25.69 -14.71 -6.68
N THR A 124 25.74 -13.47 -6.19
CA THR A 124 24.89 -13.01 -5.09
C THR A 124 23.46 -12.72 -5.55
N LEU A 125 22.50 -12.83 -4.62
CA LEU A 125 21.09 -12.57 -4.87
C LEU A 125 20.70 -11.17 -4.37
N HIS A 126 20.08 -10.41 -5.25
CA HIS A 126 19.68 -9.02 -5.03
C HIS A 126 18.23 -8.78 -5.46
N LEU A 127 17.60 -7.71 -4.96
CA LEU A 127 16.22 -7.36 -5.33
C LEU A 127 16.11 -6.50 -6.59
N THR A 128 17.24 -6.25 -7.25
CA THR A 128 17.36 -5.38 -8.43
C THR A 128 18.38 -5.96 -9.41
N PRO A 129 18.30 -5.59 -10.70
CA PRO A 129 19.37 -5.85 -11.64
C PRO A 129 20.69 -5.18 -11.22
N GLU A 130 21.81 -5.77 -11.63
CA GLU A 130 23.14 -5.21 -11.37
C GLU A 130 23.29 -3.82 -12.02
N GLY A 131 23.83 -2.85 -11.28
CA GLY A 131 23.95 -1.46 -11.71
C GLY A 131 22.65 -0.65 -11.65
N TYR A 132 21.58 -1.19 -11.03
CA TYR A 132 20.33 -0.45 -10.90
C TYR A 132 20.48 0.81 -10.06
N ARG A 133 19.90 1.90 -10.57
CA ARG A 133 19.84 3.20 -9.91
C ARG A 133 18.40 3.58 -9.64
N LEU A 134 18.14 4.02 -8.42
CA LEU A 134 16.85 4.57 -8.03
C LEU A 134 16.50 5.77 -8.91
N PRO A 135 15.30 5.83 -9.50
CA PRO A 135 14.92 6.91 -10.41
C PRO A 135 14.83 8.26 -9.68
N ALA A 136 15.32 9.31 -10.35
CA ALA A 136 15.14 10.68 -9.90
C ALA A 136 13.74 11.18 -10.31
N THR A 137 12.78 11.03 -9.41
CA THR A 137 11.37 11.37 -9.67
C THR A 137 10.78 12.28 -8.58
N ASN A 138 9.53 12.71 -8.77
CA ASN A 138 8.77 13.48 -7.78
C ASN A 138 8.27 12.58 -6.62
N CYS A 139 7.71 13.19 -5.56
CA CYS A 139 7.30 12.45 -4.37
C CYS A 139 6.11 11.52 -4.62
N SER A 140 5.14 11.91 -5.45
CA SER A 140 3.97 11.08 -5.79
C SER A 140 4.41 9.81 -6.52
N ALA A 141 5.22 9.93 -7.58
CA ALA A 141 5.73 8.77 -8.30
C ALA A 141 6.64 7.89 -7.42
N MET A 142 7.47 8.48 -6.55
CA MET A 142 8.27 7.73 -5.60
C MET A 142 7.39 6.97 -4.59
N TRP A 143 6.28 7.56 -4.14
CA TRP A 143 5.33 6.93 -3.22
C TRP A 143 4.71 5.67 -3.85
N GLN A 144 4.26 5.75 -5.10
CA GLN A 144 3.76 4.60 -5.84
C GLN A 144 4.83 3.49 -5.95
N MET A 145 6.05 3.84 -6.37
CA MET A 145 7.16 2.88 -6.46
C MET A 145 7.59 2.31 -5.09
N TRP A 146 7.40 3.07 -4.01
CA TRP A 146 7.72 2.64 -2.64
C TRP A 146 6.91 1.40 -2.22
N PHE A 147 5.63 1.36 -2.62
CA PHE A 147 4.69 0.30 -2.26
C PHE A 147 4.43 -0.73 -3.36
N ARG A 148 4.58 -0.35 -4.64
CA ARG A 148 4.33 -1.23 -5.80
C ARG A 148 5.61 -1.75 -6.45
N GLY A 149 6.69 -0.98 -6.37
CA GLY A 149 7.93 -1.24 -7.10
C GLY A 149 7.95 -0.59 -8.47
N ASP A 150 8.85 -1.06 -9.32
CA ASP A 150 8.97 -0.62 -10.71
C ASP A 150 8.66 -1.81 -11.64
N ALA A 151 7.43 -1.84 -12.13
CA ALA A 151 6.96 -2.89 -13.03
C ALA A 151 7.74 -2.92 -14.35
N ALA A 152 8.22 -1.78 -14.84
CA ALA A 152 8.99 -1.72 -16.08
C ALA A 152 10.37 -2.37 -15.93
N ALA A 153 10.96 -2.25 -14.73
CA ALA A 153 12.23 -2.90 -14.37
C ALA A 153 12.05 -4.31 -13.76
N GLY A 154 10.82 -4.76 -13.51
CA GLY A 154 10.53 -6.01 -12.81
C GLY A 154 10.95 -6.00 -11.34
N ILE A 155 11.05 -4.82 -10.72
CA ILE A 155 11.54 -4.64 -9.36
C ILE A 155 10.35 -4.54 -8.40
N GLY A 156 10.44 -5.26 -7.29
CA GLY A 156 9.43 -5.21 -6.23
C GLY A 156 9.41 -3.87 -5.45
N PRO A 157 8.54 -3.75 -4.44
CA PRO A 157 8.37 -2.52 -3.68
C PRO A 157 9.69 -1.96 -3.11
N PHE A 158 9.99 -0.68 -3.40
CA PHE A 158 11.29 -0.09 -3.04
C PHE A 158 11.55 -0.07 -1.54
N ARG A 159 10.50 -0.12 -0.71
CA ARG A 159 10.62 -0.20 0.75
C ARG A 159 11.48 -1.39 1.22
N TYR A 160 11.54 -2.48 0.45
CA TYR A 160 12.33 -3.67 0.76
C TYR A 160 13.79 -3.62 0.27
N LEU A 161 14.14 -2.66 -0.59
CA LEU A 161 15.50 -2.54 -1.13
C LEU A 161 16.51 -2.21 -0.03
N LYS A 162 17.66 -2.87 -0.05
CA LYS A 162 18.82 -2.56 0.80
C LYS A 162 19.77 -1.64 0.05
N GLU A 163 20.70 -1.03 0.79
CA GLU A 163 21.77 -0.22 0.19
C GLU A 163 22.67 -1.04 -0.76
N SER A 164 22.77 -2.35 -0.54
CA SER A 164 23.48 -3.25 -1.44
C SER A 164 22.74 -3.47 -2.77
N ASP A 165 21.45 -3.16 -2.86
CA ASP A 165 20.61 -3.42 -4.04
C ASP A 165 20.58 -2.21 -4.99
N VAL A 166 21.30 -1.12 -4.70
CA VAL A 166 21.29 0.09 -5.55
C VAL A 166 22.67 0.73 -5.61
N ASP A 167 22.99 1.31 -6.78
CA ASP A 167 24.24 2.04 -6.97
C ASP A 167 24.24 3.40 -6.26
N ASN A 168 23.09 4.09 -6.24
CA ASN A 168 22.92 5.40 -5.62
C ASN A 168 22.33 5.32 -4.21
N ARG A 169 23.08 4.67 -3.31
CA ARG A 169 22.69 4.42 -1.90
C ARG A 169 22.15 5.64 -1.16
N GLN A 170 22.74 6.82 -1.41
CA GLN A 170 22.29 8.07 -0.78
C GLN A 170 20.86 8.46 -1.19
N ASP A 171 20.46 8.18 -2.43
CA ASP A 171 19.12 8.51 -2.91
C ASP A 171 18.09 7.55 -2.31
N LEU A 172 18.41 6.26 -2.19
CA LEU A 172 17.57 5.31 -1.45
C LEU A 172 17.44 5.71 0.02
N TYR A 173 18.51 6.16 0.67
CA TYR A 173 18.46 6.65 2.04
C TYR A 173 17.52 7.86 2.18
N ARG A 174 17.62 8.85 1.27
CA ARG A 174 16.74 10.02 1.26
C ARG A 174 15.29 9.65 1.00
N ALA A 175 15.05 8.79 0.00
CA ALA A 175 13.72 8.27 -0.32
C ALA A 175 13.11 7.57 0.88
N ARG A 176 13.86 6.69 1.55
CA ARG A 176 13.40 6.00 2.77
C ARG A 176 12.97 6.96 3.86
N LYS A 177 13.77 8.00 4.12
CA LYS A 177 13.45 9.00 5.14
C LYS A 177 12.22 9.83 4.77
N ALA A 178 12.12 10.27 3.51
CA ALA A 178 10.97 11.03 3.04
C ALA A 178 9.68 10.20 3.03
N MET A 179 9.72 8.98 2.48
CA MET A 179 8.55 8.11 2.38
C MET A 179 8.08 7.62 3.76
N ASN A 180 8.99 7.22 4.65
CA ASN A 180 8.58 6.80 5.99
C ASN A 180 7.91 7.93 6.78
N MET A 181 8.32 9.18 6.59
CA MET A 181 7.65 10.30 7.21
C MET A 181 6.24 10.50 6.67
N LEU A 182 6.04 10.46 5.35
CA LEU A 182 4.69 10.53 4.77
C LEU A 182 3.81 9.35 5.23
N VAL A 183 4.39 8.17 5.45
CA VAL A 183 3.70 7.03 6.08
C VAL A 183 3.30 7.34 7.51
N GLU A 184 4.21 7.90 8.30
CA GLU A 184 3.92 8.30 9.70
C GLU A 184 2.78 9.31 9.73
N VAL A 185 2.81 10.32 8.87
CA VAL A 185 1.72 11.31 8.74
C VAL A 185 0.40 10.64 8.36
N ALA A 186 0.39 9.73 7.37
CA ALA A 186 -0.81 9.00 6.98
C ALA A 186 -1.39 8.15 8.13
N ILE A 187 -0.52 7.59 8.98
CA ILE A 187 -0.93 6.84 10.17
C ILE A 187 -1.47 7.79 11.27
N GLU A 188 -0.80 8.92 11.51
CA GLU A 188 -1.17 9.91 12.52
C GLU A 188 -2.53 10.56 12.21
N GLN A 189 -2.81 10.84 10.95
CA GLN A 189 -4.14 11.29 10.49
C GLN A 189 -5.19 10.18 10.50
N GLY A 190 -4.77 8.94 10.74
CA GLY A 190 -5.65 7.78 10.75
C GLY A 190 -6.09 7.33 9.36
N VAL A 191 -5.55 7.86 8.26
CA VAL A 191 -5.82 7.39 6.88
C VAL A 191 -5.62 5.88 6.79
N VAL A 192 -4.56 5.38 7.43
CA VAL A 192 -4.25 3.96 7.63
C VAL A 192 -3.88 3.67 9.07
N THR A 193 -3.94 2.41 9.52
CA THR A 193 -3.48 2.02 10.87
C THR A 193 -2.07 1.46 10.91
N SER A 194 -1.58 1.01 9.77
CA SER A 194 -0.24 0.48 9.65
C SER A 194 0.33 0.74 8.27
N GLN A 195 1.66 0.72 8.17
CA GLN A 195 2.34 0.78 6.88
C GLN A 195 1.99 -0.39 5.96
N ASP A 196 1.57 -1.54 6.51
CA ASP A 196 1.14 -2.67 5.70
C ASP A 196 -0.25 -2.44 5.08
N ASP A 197 -1.08 -1.60 5.69
CA ASP A 197 -2.40 -1.24 5.15
C ASP A 197 -2.27 -0.48 3.84
N LEU A 198 -1.24 0.37 3.71
CA LEU A 198 -0.93 1.10 2.47
C LEU A 198 -0.64 0.15 1.29
N MET A 199 -0.06 -1.02 1.54
CA MET A 199 0.13 -2.01 0.48
C MET A 199 -1.18 -2.65 0.01
N ALA A 200 -2.22 -2.61 0.84
CA ALA A 200 -3.51 -3.24 0.56
C ALA A 200 -4.48 -2.32 -0.20
N LEU A 201 -4.20 -1.01 -0.21
CA LEU A 201 -4.98 -0.02 -0.94
C LEU A 201 -4.95 -0.28 -2.45
N SER A 202 -5.98 0.15 -3.18
CA SER A 202 -5.92 0.30 -4.63
C SER A 202 -4.91 1.41 -5.02
N ASP A 203 -4.60 1.56 -6.30
CA ASP A 203 -3.65 2.60 -6.72
C ASP A 203 -4.23 4.01 -6.56
N GLU A 204 -5.54 4.16 -6.76
CA GLU A 204 -6.29 5.41 -6.53
C GLU A 204 -6.32 5.76 -5.04
N GLU A 205 -6.63 4.80 -4.18
CA GLU A 205 -6.64 4.99 -2.72
C GLU A 205 -5.24 5.28 -2.19
N LEU A 206 -4.22 4.64 -2.75
CA LEU A 206 -2.84 4.88 -2.38
C LEU A 206 -2.40 6.30 -2.78
N GLU A 207 -2.88 6.83 -3.91
CA GLU A 207 -2.69 8.21 -4.30
C GLU A 207 -3.44 9.17 -3.37
N THR A 208 -4.72 8.89 -3.06
CA THR A 208 -5.49 9.70 -2.10
C THR A 208 -4.81 9.73 -0.72
N ALA A 209 -4.30 8.59 -0.25
CA ALA A 209 -3.57 8.51 1.02
C ALA A 209 -2.28 9.35 0.99
N PHE A 210 -1.62 9.42 -0.16
CA PHE A 210 -0.47 10.29 -0.36
C PHE A 210 -0.87 11.76 -0.36
N GLU A 211 -1.91 12.15 -1.10
CA GLU A 211 -2.40 13.54 -1.16
C GLU A 211 -2.74 14.05 0.25
N LEU A 212 -3.49 13.29 1.04
CA LEU A 212 -3.83 13.65 2.42
C LEU A 212 -2.59 13.80 3.33
N ALA A 213 -1.63 12.87 3.21
CA ALA A 213 -0.40 12.94 3.98
C ALA A 213 0.48 14.12 3.56
N PHE A 214 0.52 14.42 2.26
CA PHE A 214 1.31 15.51 1.71
C PHE A 214 0.69 16.88 2.03
N ASP A 215 -0.63 17.01 1.95
CA ASP A 215 -1.35 18.25 2.24
C ASP A 215 -1.13 18.69 3.68
N ASP A 216 -1.27 17.79 4.64
CA ASP A 216 -0.96 18.09 6.04
C ASP A 216 0.54 18.40 6.26
N TYR A 217 1.44 17.67 5.59
CA TYR A 217 2.85 18.04 5.60
C TYR A 217 3.05 19.49 5.10
N THR A 218 2.39 19.88 4.01
CA THR A 218 2.48 21.25 3.48
C THR A 218 1.86 22.27 4.43
N LEU A 219 0.69 21.99 5.00
CA LEU A 219 0.02 22.85 5.97
C LEU A 219 0.93 23.10 7.19
N GLN A 220 1.55 22.05 7.72
CA GLN A 220 2.43 22.18 8.86
C GLN A 220 3.78 22.86 8.52
N THR A 221 4.20 22.95 7.26
CA THR A 221 5.51 23.52 6.86
C THR A 221 5.42 24.91 6.23
N HIS A 222 4.31 25.21 5.54
CA HIS A 222 4.09 26.43 4.79
C HIS A 222 2.88 27.23 5.30
N GLY A 223 2.06 26.69 6.21
CA GLY A 223 0.84 27.35 6.66
C GLY A 223 -0.19 27.44 5.53
N ASP A 224 -0.90 28.57 5.46
CA ASP A 224 -1.90 28.84 4.40
C ASP A 224 -1.28 29.32 3.07
N ASP A 225 0.04 29.53 3.03
CA ASP A 225 0.73 29.86 1.77
C ASP A 225 0.69 28.63 0.85
N LYS A 226 0.44 28.87 -0.45
CA LYS A 226 0.46 27.81 -1.48
C LYS A 226 1.84 27.15 -1.50
N GLY A 227 1.96 26.03 -0.78
CA GLY A 227 3.13 25.17 -0.78
C GLY A 227 3.39 24.59 -2.17
N PRO A 228 4.56 23.96 -2.35
CA PRO A 228 4.86 23.24 -3.58
C PRO A 228 3.86 22.11 -3.80
N THR A 229 3.43 21.91 -5.05
CA THR A 229 2.57 20.77 -5.38
C THR A 229 3.34 19.45 -5.25
N PRO A 230 2.65 18.31 -5.05
CA PRO A 230 3.33 17.02 -4.96
C PRO A 230 4.12 16.65 -6.23
N GLN A 231 3.67 17.13 -7.39
CA GLN A 231 4.32 16.90 -8.69
C GLN A 231 5.61 17.73 -8.85
N ASP A 232 5.65 18.92 -8.25
CA ASP A 232 6.82 19.81 -8.26
C ASP A 232 7.83 19.47 -7.15
N MET A 233 7.40 18.70 -6.14
CA MET A 233 8.25 18.30 -5.03
C MET A 233 9.07 17.05 -5.36
N SER A 234 10.38 17.22 -5.54
CA SER A 234 11.32 16.09 -5.60
C SER A 234 11.53 15.45 -4.22
N VAL A 235 11.82 14.15 -4.19
CA VAL A 235 12.15 13.41 -2.96
C VAL A 235 13.29 14.05 -2.17
N ARG A 236 14.31 14.56 -2.88
CA ARG A 236 15.45 15.24 -2.27
C ARG A 236 15.03 16.52 -1.55
N ARG A 237 14.19 17.35 -2.17
CA ARG A 237 13.69 18.59 -1.56
C ARG A 237 12.83 18.31 -0.34
N LEU A 238 11.95 17.32 -0.40
CA LEU A 238 11.15 16.87 0.73
C LEU A 238 12.06 16.45 1.89
N TYR A 239 13.05 15.60 1.62
CA TYR A 239 14.04 15.19 2.62
C TYR A 239 14.81 16.37 3.23
N GLU A 240 15.29 17.31 2.41
CA GLU A 240 16.02 18.49 2.89
C GLU A 240 15.13 19.39 3.76
N SER A 241 13.85 19.53 3.42
CA SER A 241 12.86 20.26 4.23
C SER A 241 12.63 19.59 5.59
N LEU A 242 12.50 18.25 5.60
CA LEU A 242 12.37 17.47 6.84
C LEU A 242 13.60 17.61 7.75
N GLN A 243 14.81 17.59 7.18
CA GLN A 243 16.02 17.81 7.96
C GLN A 243 16.08 19.20 8.59
N LYS A 244 15.64 20.24 7.86
CA LYS A 244 15.58 21.60 8.39
C LYS A 244 14.58 21.69 9.56
N ARG A 245 13.38 21.11 9.43
CA ARG A 245 12.40 21.05 10.52
C ARG A 245 12.98 20.37 11.76
N LYS A 246 13.58 19.19 11.60
CA LYS A 246 14.14 18.45 12.74
C LYS A 246 15.18 19.29 13.50
N ARG A 247 16.06 19.99 12.78
CA ARG A 247 17.04 20.89 13.41
C ARG A 247 16.39 22.05 14.17
N LEU A 248 15.33 22.65 13.62
CA LEU A 248 14.62 23.74 14.29
C LEU A 248 13.89 23.28 15.57
N VAL A 249 13.37 22.05 15.57
CA VAL A 249 12.75 21.45 16.76
C VAL A 249 13.81 21.11 17.81
N ASP A 250 14.95 20.54 17.39
CA ASP A 250 16.05 20.18 18.28
C ASP A 250 16.75 21.43 18.88
N ASP A 251 16.91 22.52 18.11
CA ASP A 251 17.44 23.81 18.59
C ASP A 251 16.41 24.62 19.38
N GLY A 252 15.11 24.39 19.16
CA GLY A 252 13.99 25.04 19.85
C GLY A 252 13.51 24.31 21.11
N GLY A 253 14.15 23.20 21.49
CA GLY A 253 13.81 22.33 22.62
C GLY A 253 14.04 22.93 24.03
N GLY A 254 13.91 24.25 24.18
CA GLY A 254 13.76 24.94 25.45
C GLY A 254 12.45 25.73 25.45
N SER A 255 11.42 25.18 26.09
CA SER A 255 10.07 25.74 26.29
C SER A 255 9.07 25.57 25.16
N SER A 256 8.26 24.50 25.23
CA SER A 256 6.86 24.69 25.61
C SER A 256 6.26 23.36 26.09
N VAL A 257 5.94 23.34 27.38
CA VAL A 257 5.03 22.36 27.99
C VAL A 257 3.61 22.81 27.61
N PHE A 258 2.91 22.01 26.81
CA PHE A 258 1.48 22.21 26.58
C PHE A 258 0.70 21.61 27.76
N LEU A 259 -0.01 22.48 28.48
CA LEU A 259 -1.35 22.21 29.01
C LEU A 259 -2.34 22.99 28.14
#